data_AF-A0A9D5ZKA8-F1
#
_entry.id   AF-A0A9D5ZKA8-F1
#
_cell.length_a   1.000
_cell.length_b   1.000
_cell.length_c   1.000
_cell.angle_alpha   90.00
_cell.angle_beta   90.00
_cell.angle_gamma   90.00
#
_symmetry.space_group_name_H-M   'P 1'
#
loop_
_entity.id
_entity.type
_entity.pdbx_description
1 polymer ?
#
loop_
_entity_poly.entity_id
_entity_poly.type
_entity_poly.pdbx_seq_one_letter_code
_entity_poly.pdbx_strand_id
1 'polypeptide(L)'
;MTSIITKFKKFISKLTKFIKDVAADTRIPQRDKSVIVALLVYLVTPVDLIPDWIPIFGLLDDVVALALILDYLFNVLDNKILLSHFPWSMRAFSNMRRISRLIALLTPNGIKKRIWKYERDPY
;
A
#
# COMPACT_ATOMS: atom_id res chain seq x y z
N MET A 1 0.83 -17.24 24.21
CA MET A 1 1.25 -17.27 22.79
C MET A 1 0.17 -16.78 21.80
N THR A 2 -1.13 -16.84 22.14
CA THR A 2 -2.27 -16.44 21.26
C THR A 2 -2.45 -14.93 21.05
N SER A 3 -1.88 -14.08 21.90
CA SER A 3 -2.07 -12.61 21.86
C SER A 3 -1.42 -11.95 20.63
N ILE A 4 -0.25 -12.41 20.19
CA ILE A 4 0.51 -11.81 19.09
C ILE A 4 -0.21 -12.02 17.74
N ILE A 5 -0.62 -13.26 17.45
CA ILE A 5 -1.36 -13.61 16.22
C ILE A 5 -2.67 -12.83 16.13
N THR A 6 -3.37 -12.64 17.27
CA THR A 6 -4.62 -11.88 17.32
C THR A 6 -4.40 -10.40 17.05
N LYS A 7 -3.33 -9.81 17.61
CA LYS A 7 -2.93 -8.42 17.33
C LYS A 7 -2.57 -8.24 15.86
N PHE A 8 -1.84 -9.19 15.27
CA PHE A 8 -1.48 -9.18 13.86
C PHE A 8 -2.70 -9.26 12.95
N LYS A 9 -3.63 -10.21 13.18
CA LYS A 9 -4.89 -10.29 12.43
C LYS A 9 -5.71 -8.99 12.51
N LYS A 10 -5.80 -8.39 13.71
CA LYS A 10 -6.47 -7.09 13.88
C LYS A 10 -5.76 -5.97 13.12
N PHE A 11 -4.42 -5.99 13.07
CA PHE A 11 -3.66 -5.03 12.29
C PHE A 11 -3.94 -5.16 10.79
N ILE A 12 -3.87 -6.39 10.24
CA ILE A 12 -4.17 -6.65 8.82
C ILE A 12 -5.62 -6.28 8.48
N SER A 13 -6.58 -6.59 9.35
CA SER A 13 -7.97 -6.18 9.17
C SER A 13 -8.14 -4.65 9.14
N LYS A 14 -7.43 -3.92 10.01
CA LYS A 14 -7.43 -2.45 9.98
C LYS A 14 -6.76 -1.88 8.73
N LEU A 15 -5.67 -2.51 8.29
CA LEU A 15 -4.95 -2.11 7.08
C LEU A 15 -5.80 -2.30 5.84
N THR A 16 -6.39 -3.48 5.66
CA THR A 16 -7.29 -3.76 4.53
C THR A 16 -8.49 -2.82 4.54
N LYS A 17 -9.08 -2.54 5.71
CA LYS A 17 -10.16 -1.55 5.83
C LYS A 17 -9.70 -0.14 5.44
N PHE A 18 -8.57 0.33 5.97
CA PHE A 18 -8.01 1.64 5.63
C PHE A 18 -7.82 1.81 4.13
N ILE A 19 -7.21 0.82 3.47
CA ILE A 19 -6.96 0.91 2.03
C ILE A 19 -8.29 0.88 1.24
N LYS A 20 -9.29 0.12 1.69
CA LYS A 20 -10.63 0.13 1.10
C LYS A 20 -11.33 1.48 1.28
N ASP A 21 -11.27 2.07 2.46
CA ASP A 21 -11.87 3.37 2.76
C ASP A 21 -11.22 4.48 1.91
N VAL A 22 -9.89 4.44 1.75
CA VAL A 22 -9.16 5.32 0.82
C VAL A 22 -9.60 5.07 -0.62
N ALA A 23 -9.66 3.83 -1.09
CA ALA A 23 -10.07 3.50 -2.46
C ALA A 23 -11.52 3.93 -2.79
N ALA A 24 -12.40 3.94 -1.79
CA ALA A 24 -13.78 4.37 -1.91
C ALA A 24 -13.95 5.90 -1.92
N ASP A 25 -12.92 6.66 -1.56
CA ASP A 25 -13.00 8.13 -1.49
C ASP A 25 -13.26 8.74 -2.88
N THR A 26 -14.30 9.56 -2.99
CA THR A 26 -14.71 10.17 -4.26
C THR A 26 -13.67 11.14 -4.82
N ARG A 27 -12.81 11.71 -3.97
CA ARG A 27 -11.75 12.66 -4.34
C ARG A 27 -10.56 12.01 -5.03
N ILE A 28 -10.49 10.67 -5.08
CA ILE A 28 -9.42 9.96 -5.78
C ILE A 28 -9.84 9.73 -7.26
N PRO A 29 -9.00 10.11 -8.23
CA PRO A 29 -9.23 9.81 -9.65
C PRO A 29 -9.44 8.32 -9.92
N GLN A 30 -10.28 7.97 -10.91
CA GLN A 30 -10.59 6.58 -11.23
C GLN A 30 -9.37 5.73 -11.61
N ARG A 31 -8.37 6.37 -12.26
CA ARG A 31 -7.09 5.72 -12.56
C ARG A 31 -6.39 5.28 -11.29
N ASP A 32 -6.33 6.16 -10.30
CA ASP A 32 -5.63 5.89 -9.04
C ASP A 32 -6.40 4.89 -8.17
N LYS A 33 -7.75 4.94 -8.20
CA LYS A 33 -8.60 3.90 -7.60
C LYS A 33 -8.29 2.52 -8.17
N SER A 34 -8.15 2.41 -9.49
CA SER A 34 -7.82 1.15 -10.15
C SER A 34 -6.47 0.61 -9.70
N VAL A 35 -5.47 1.48 -9.49
CA VAL A 35 -4.16 1.08 -8.95
C VAL A 35 -4.28 0.60 -7.50
N ILE A 36 -5.01 1.33 -6.65
CA ILE A 36 -5.21 0.92 -5.25
C ILE A 36 -5.95 -0.42 -5.17
N VAL A 37 -6.98 -0.61 -5.99
CA VAL A 37 -7.73 -1.88 -6.07
C VAL A 37 -6.84 -3.01 -6.56
N ALA A 38 -6.04 -2.80 -7.60
CA ALA A 38 -5.10 -3.81 -8.09
C ALA A 38 -4.08 -4.21 -7.01
N LEU A 39 -3.55 -3.24 -6.28
CA LEU A 39 -2.63 -3.50 -5.16
C LEU A 39 -3.33 -4.18 -3.97
N LEU A 40 -4.59 -3.84 -3.68
CA LEU A 40 -5.40 -4.52 -2.67
C LEU A 40 -5.67 -5.97 -3.03
N VAL A 41 -6.05 -6.21 -4.29
CA VAL A 41 -6.23 -7.56 -4.81
C VAL A 41 -4.91 -8.28 -4.64
N TYR A 42 -3.79 -7.71 -5.07
CA TYR A 42 -2.46 -8.31 -4.87
C TYR A 42 -2.22 -8.72 -3.40
N LEU A 43 -2.43 -7.80 -2.44
CA LEU A 43 -2.17 -8.04 -1.01
C LEU A 43 -3.06 -9.13 -0.40
N VAL A 44 -4.30 -9.27 -0.89
CA VAL A 44 -5.30 -10.18 -0.32
C VAL A 44 -5.36 -11.51 -1.08
N THR A 45 -4.87 -11.54 -2.33
CA THR A 45 -4.91 -12.73 -3.16
C THR A 45 -3.83 -13.70 -2.67
N PRO A 46 -4.16 -14.95 -2.33
CA PRO A 46 -3.21 -15.99 -1.93
C PRO A 46 -2.42 -16.57 -3.13
N VAL A 47 -2.28 -15.80 -4.22
CA VAL A 47 -1.66 -16.25 -5.46
C VAL A 47 -0.25 -15.69 -5.48
N ASP A 48 0.70 -16.53 -5.08
CA ASP A 48 2.11 -16.30 -5.32
C ASP A 48 2.34 -16.20 -6.84
N LEU A 49 2.71 -15.01 -7.32
CA LEU A 49 3.22 -14.81 -8.68
C LEU A 49 4.55 -15.55 -8.90
N ILE A 50 5.22 -15.92 -7.81
CA ILE A 50 6.45 -16.70 -7.79
C ILE A 50 6.08 -18.10 -7.31
N PRO A 51 5.98 -19.10 -8.21
CA PRO A 51 5.57 -20.42 -7.76
C PRO A 51 6.62 -20.97 -6.77
N ASP A 52 6.19 -21.81 -5.82
CA ASP A 52 6.94 -22.28 -4.63
C ASP A 52 8.28 -23.01 -4.88
N TRP A 53 8.76 -23.08 -6.12
CA TRP A 53 9.99 -23.76 -6.55
C TRP A 53 11.26 -22.94 -6.31
N ILE A 54 11.15 -21.69 -5.85
CA ILE A 54 12.31 -20.84 -5.53
C ILE A 54 12.35 -20.53 -4.02
N PRO A 55 13.02 -21.36 -3.18
CA PRO A 55 12.93 -21.34 -1.72
C PRO A 55 13.40 -20.07 -0.99
N ILE A 56 13.85 -19.04 -1.71
CA ILE A 56 14.33 -17.76 -1.15
C ILE A 56 13.37 -16.59 -1.48
N PHE A 57 12.49 -16.74 -2.47
CA PHE A 57 11.71 -15.61 -3.01
C PHE A 57 10.29 -15.47 -2.45
N GLY A 58 9.71 -16.51 -1.86
CA GLY A 58 8.34 -16.44 -1.31
C GLY A 58 8.14 -15.38 -0.22
N LEU A 59 9.17 -15.04 0.55
CA LEU A 59 9.12 -13.95 1.55
C LEU A 59 9.33 -12.56 0.96
N LEU A 60 10.00 -12.47 -0.19
CA LEU A 60 10.30 -11.19 -0.83
C LEU A 60 9.07 -10.59 -1.50
N ASP A 61 8.19 -11.43 -2.04
CA ASP A 61 7.04 -10.96 -2.82
C ASP A 61 6.04 -10.16 -1.97
N ASP A 62 5.66 -10.68 -0.80
CA ASP A 62 4.79 -9.99 0.16
C ASP A 62 5.37 -8.63 0.62
N VAL A 63 6.69 -8.59 0.87
CA VAL A 63 7.37 -7.37 1.31
C VAL A 63 7.42 -6.34 0.19
N VAL A 64 7.68 -6.76 -1.04
CA VAL A 64 7.69 -5.89 -2.22
C VAL A 64 6.30 -5.33 -2.47
N ALA A 65 5.25 -6.14 -2.39
CA ALA A 65 3.86 -5.70 -2.57
C ALA A 65 3.46 -4.65 -1.54
N LEU A 66 3.74 -4.92 -0.26
CA LEU A 66 3.48 -3.98 0.83
C LEU A 66 4.29 -2.69 0.67
N ALA A 67 5.53 -2.80 0.18
CA ALA A 67 6.36 -1.64 -0.11
C ALA A 67 5.77 -0.78 -1.24
N LEU A 68 5.32 -1.40 -2.34
CA LEU A 68 4.66 -0.69 -3.45
C LEU A 68 3.36 0.00 -3.00
N ILE A 69 2.57 -0.65 -2.13
CA ILE A 69 1.37 -0.03 -1.53
C ILE A 69 1.74 1.19 -0.71
N LEU A 70 2.73 1.09 0.17
CA LEU A 70 3.16 2.21 1.01
C LEU A 70 3.74 3.36 0.17
N ASP A 71 4.52 3.03 -0.85
CA ASP A 71 5.06 4.03 -1.78
C ASP A 71 3.94 4.76 -2.51
N TYR A 72 3.00 4.01 -3.08
CA TYR A 72 1.86 4.58 -3.79
C TYR A 72 0.99 5.45 -2.88
N LEU A 73 0.55 4.92 -1.73
CA LEU A 73 -0.29 5.67 -0.81
C LEU A 73 0.40 6.96 -0.36
N PHE A 74 1.64 6.91 0.16
CA PHE A 74 2.25 8.06 0.84
C PHE A 74 3.03 9.02 -0.06
N ASN A 75 3.45 8.60 -1.25
CA ASN A 75 4.21 9.45 -2.17
C ASN A 75 3.42 9.87 -3.42
N VAL A 76 2.36 9.13 -3.79
CA VAL A 76 1.53 9.43 -4.98
C VAL A 76 0.25 10.13 -4.55
N LEU A 77 -0.56 9.52 -3.67
CA LEU A 77 -1.87 10.08 -3.29
C LEU A 77 -1.78 11.36 -2.44
N ASP A 78 -2.87 12.14 -2.43
CA ASP A 78 -2.99 13.30 -1.54
C ASP A 78 -2.99 12.87 -0.06
N ASN A 79 -2.01 13.40 0.68
CA ASN A 79 -1.86 13.20 2.12
C ASN A 79 -3.12 13.61 2.90
N LYS A 80 -3.89 14.59 2.43
CA LYS A 80 -5.14 15.01 3.10
C LYS A 80 -6.17 13.89 3.09
N ILE A 81 -6.29 13.15 1.99
CA ILE A 81 -7.21 12.01 1.84
C ILE A 81 -6.74 10.85 2.73
N LEU A 82 -5.44 10.55 2.70
CA LEU A 82 -4.89 9.49 3.56
C LEU A 82 -5.11 9.79 5.04
N LEU A 83 -4.83 11.02 5.46
CA LEU A 83 -4.99 11.46 6.85
C LEU A 83 -6.44 11.38 7.31
N SER A 84 -7.42 11.64 6.44
CA SER A 84 -8.83 11.53 6.83
C SER A 84 -9.29 10.11 7.15
N HIS A 85 -8.63 9.09 6.57
CA HIS A 85 -9.00 7.68 6.75
C HIS A 85 -8.02 6.90 7.63
N PHE A 86 -6.89 7.51 8.02
CA PHE A 86 -5.79 6.80 8.68
C PHE A 86 -6.19 6.30 10.09
N PRO A 87 -6.20 4.97 10.34
CA PRO A 87 -6.76 4.43 11.59
C PRO A 87 -5.74 4.36 12.75
N TRP A 88 -4.54 4.90 12.58
CA TRP A 88 -3.47 4.89 13.58
C TRP A 88 -3.02 6.31 13.97
N SER A 89 -2.04 6.42 14.86
CA SER A 89 -1.57 7.71 15.38
C SER A 89 -0.82 8.55 14.33
N MET A 90 -0.82 9.88 14.50
CA MET A 90 -0.07 10.80 13.63
C MET A 90 1.45 10.50 13.59
N ARG A 91 1.98 9.92 14.68
CA ARG A 91 3.37 9.43 14.72
C ARG A 91 3.58 8.27 13.75
N ALA A 92 2.65 7.30 13.71
CA ALA A 92 2.70 6.20 12.76
C ALA A 92 2.62 6.72 11.32
N PHE A 93 1.73 7.68 11.04
CA PHE A 93 1.62 8.31 9.73
C PHE A 93 2.96 8.95 9.28
N SER A 94 3.56 9.74 10.17
CA SER A 94 4.84 10.42 9.90
C SER A 94 5.98 9.43 9.65
N ASN A 95 6.02 8.32 10.39
CA ASN A 95 7.01 7.26 10.20
C ASN A 95 6.79 6.52 8.87
N MET A 96 5.55 6.15 8.55
CA MET A 96 5.22 5.51 7.28
C MET A 96 5.62 6.38 6.09
N ARG A 97 5.41 7.70 6.18
CA ARG A 97 5.85 8.64 5.15
C ARG A 97 7.37 8.74 5.02
N ARG A 98 8.12 8.58 6.11
CA ARG A 98 9.59 8.53 6.05
C ARG A 98 10.06 7.24 5.39
N ILE A 99 9.47 6.13 5.80
CA ILE A 99 9.78 4.80 5.24
C ILE A 99 9.40 4.73 3.77
N SER A 100 8.24 5.28 3.37
CA SER A 100 7.80 5.30 1.98
C SER A 100 8.78 6.05 1.10
N ARG A 101 9.42 7.12 1.58
CA ARG A 101 10.46 7.82 0.81
C ARG A 101 11.69 6.96 0.60
N LEU A 102 12.07 6.15 1.60
CA LEU A 102 13.17 5.20 1.45
C LEU A 102 12.82 4.08 0.47
N ILE A 103 11.60 3.54 0.59
CA ILE A 103 11.08 2.54 -0.35
C ILE A 103 11.05 3.11 -1.77
N ALA A 104 10.61 4.35 -1.94
CA ALA A 104 10.59 5.02 -3.23
C ALA A 104 11.97 5.04 -3.89
N LEU A 105 13.06 5.06 -3.13
CA LEU A 105 14.42 4.97 -3.71
C LEU A 105 14.70 3.59 -4.32
N LEU A 106 14.11 2.55 -3.73
CA LEU A 106 14.24 1.16 -4.17
C LEU A 106 13.21 0.79 -5.24
N THR A 107 12.09 1.52 -5.34
CA THR A 107 11.06 1.28 -6.36
C THR A 107 11.67 1.39 -7.76
N PRO A 108 11.67 0.30 -8.57
CA PRO A 108 12.26 0.28 -9.90
C PRO A 108 11.72 1.40 -10.80
N ASN A 109 12.62 2.04 -11.56
CA ASN A 109 12.27 3.14 -12.45
C ASN A 109 11.20 2.79 -13.50
N GLY A 110 11.04 1.52 -13.86
CA GLY A 110 9.99 1.05 -14.76
C GLY A 110 8.58 1.22 -14.18
N ILE A 111 8.40 0.93 -12.89
CA ILE A 111 7.13 1.09 -12.17
C ILE A 111 6.80 2.59 -12.05
N LYS A 112 7.80 3.40 -11.69
CA LYS A 112 7.61 4.85 -11.54
C LYS A 112 7.13 5.53 -12.83
N LYS A 113 7.74 5.19 -13.96
CA LYS A 113 7.45 5.83 -15.25
C LYS A 113 6.09 5.43 -15.84
N ARG A 114 5.58 4.23 -15.53
CA ARG A 114 4.31 3.71 -16.07
C ARG A 114 3.11 3.94 -15.16
N ILE A 115 3.27 3.77 -13.85
CA ILE A 115 2.14 3.72 -12.91
C ILE A 115 2.13 4.95 -11.97
N TRP A 116 3.28 5.41 -11.45
CA TRP A 116 3.37 6.51 -10.47
C TRP A 116 3.38 7.91 -11.11
N LYS A 117 2.44 8.17 -12.01
CA LYS A 117 2.08 9.54 -12.38
C LYS A 117 0.86 9.91 -11.57
N TYR A 118 1.02 10.59 -10.43
CA TYR A 118 -0.14 11.19 -9.76
C TYR A 118 -0.58 12.36 -10.62
N GLU A 119 -1.67 12.20 -11.35
CA GLU A 119 -2.33 13.31 -12.00
C GLU A 119 -3.22 13.91 -10.92
N ARG A 120 -2.70 14.92 -10.19
CA ARG A 120 -3.57 15.71 -9.30
C ARG A 120 -4.71 16.21 -10.18
N ASP A 121 -5.93 15.83 -9.82
CA ASP A 121 -7.10 16.43 -10.42
C ASP A 121 -6.98 17.97 -10.23
N PRO A 122 -7.08 18.79 -11.28
CA PRO A 122 -6.94 20.24 -11.18
C PRO A 122 -8.06 20.94 -10.39
N TYR A 123 -9.00 20.19 -9.80
CA TYR A 123 -10.12 20.70 -9.03
C TYR A 123 -9.86 20.74 -7.52
#